data_AF-A0A7G9NY15-F1
#
_entry.id   AF-A0A7G9NY15-F1
#
_cell.length_a   1.000
_cell.length_b   1.000
_cell.length_c   1.000
_cell.angle_alpha   90.00
_cell.angle_beta   90.00
_cell.angle_gamma   90.00
#
_symmetry.space_group_name_H-M   'P 1'
#
loop_
_entity.id
_entity.type
_entity.pdbx_description
1 polymer ?
#
loop_
_entity_poly.entity_id
_entity_poly.type
_entity_poly.pdbx_seq_one_letter_code
_entity_poly.pdbx_strand_id
1 'polypeptide(L)'
;MALLISPAGAADASAGNDPIPADQVDTALQIIAEIMPGTANRLEKLRENDPKQFHQLLRRVFNQRIGAMVRLKQQDPELFEYDFAERKLESQAYILSRRIKQTDAPDVDPLNDQLRKMLYELFDARLRTREFELTRLEIRLQSLRGQLEQQRQQKQALIDKRYDELLAKAPVNPYPPDPRPAGARPKDDPKTLARPRDDKPITKPLDESSSPGGSGGSALNDEQIDQILAVIAAHRPELAQELRALREHDPEQFSLAMSQHAPRLRKLMLKRRQDPKGFDLKTREQQLHAEAVQLARKVGGKEIYEAQTVREKLRMVLEQQFDARQDLLQHELTKLEKRIDQAHADLESQRAKKDNFVNHRFDNLTRPDKK
;
A
#
# COMPACT_ATOMS: atom_id res chain seq x y z
N MET A 1 -7.28 -11.02 -16.70
CA MET A 1 -6.60 -11.04 -15.37
C MET A 1 -5.63 -9.87 -15.30
N ALA A 2 -6.03 -8.81 -14.61
CA ALA A 2 -5.27 -7.55 -14.57
C ALA A 2 -4.10 -7.66 -13.58
N LEU A 3 -2.88 -7.51 -14.09
CA LEU A 3 -1.68 -7.22 -13.31
C LEU A 3 -1.87 -5.85 -12.65
N LEU A 4 -2.37 -5.85 -11.41
CA LEU A 4 -2.42 -4.65 -10.60
C LEU A 4 -1.04 -4.43 -10.02
N ILE A 5 -0.23 -3.62 -10.71
CA ILE A 5 0.99 -3.01 -10.16
C ILE A 5 0.63 -2.40 -8.81
N SER A 6 1.13 -3.01 -7.75
CA SER A 6 0.97 -2.44 -6.41
C SER A 6 1.80 -1.16 -6.39
N PRO A 7 1.26 0.00 -5.99
CA PRO A 7 2.10 1.11 -5.62
C PRO A 7 2.83 0.67 -4.35
N ALA A 8 4.05 0.17 -4.50
CA ALA A 8 5.04 0.38 -3.45
C ALA A 8 4.91 1.86 -3.11
N GLY A 9 4.63 2.18 -1.84
CA GLY A 9 4.58 3.57 -1.41
C GLY A 9 5.81 4.25 -1.97
N ALA A 10 5.62 5.43 -2.58
CA ALA A 10 6.70 6.29 -3.04
C ALA A 10 7.50 6.78 -1.82
N ALA A 11 8.16 5.84 -1.13
CA ALA A 11 9.34 6.06 -0.36
C ALA A 11 10.40 6.37 -1.41
N ASP A 12 10.65 7.66 -1.55
CA ASP A 12 11.83 8.29 -2.14
C ASP A 12 12.69 7.39 -3.03
N ALA A 13 12.51 7.56 -4.34
CA ALA A 13 13.50 7.12 -5.31
C ALA A 13 14.85 7.89 -5.17
N SER A 14 14.99 8.81 -4.20
CA SER A 14 16.27 9.43 -3.80
C SER A 14 17.16 8.52 -2.94
N ALA A 15 16.67 7.36 -2.47
CA ALA A 15 17.40 6.41 -1.61
C ALA A 15 18.67 5.79 -2.25
N GLY A 16 19.00 6.16 -3.49
CA GLY A 16 20.20 5.74 -4.19
C GLY A 16 21.50 6.18 -3.52
N ASN A 17 21.54 7.36 -2.88
CA ASN A 17 22.78 7.92 -2.34
C ASN A 17 22.82 8.36 -0.87
N ASP A 18 21.71 8.37 -0.14
CA ASP A 18 21.72 8.76 1.28
C ASP A 18 22.53 7.79 2.16
N PRO A 19 23.39 8.30 3.07
CA PRO A 19 24.11 7.45 4.01
C PRO A 19 23.12 6.74 4.95
N ILE A 20 23.45 5.50 5.34
CA ILE A 20 22.67 4.76 6.34
C ILE A 20 22.80 5.52 7.68
N PRO A 21 21.68 5.85 8.36
CA PRO A 21 21.74 6.47 9.69
C PRO A 21 22.59 5.64 10.66
N ALA A 22 23.42 6.31 11.47
CA ALA A 22 24.40 5.63 12.32
C ALA A 22 23.75 4.64 13.31
N ASP A 23 22.58 4.98 13.84
CA ASP A 23 21.76 4.12 14.73
C ASP A 23 21.24 2.85 14.02
N GLN A 24 21.07 2.91 12.70
CA GLN A 24 20.64 1.76 11.91
C GLN A 24 21.79 0.82 11.53
N VAL A 25 23.04 1.28 11.58
CA VAL A 25 24.22 0.47 11.23
C VAL A 25 24.39 -0.69 12.21
N ASP A 26 24.36 -0.43 13.52
CA ASP A 26 24.56 -1.48 14.52
C ASP A 26 23.40 -2.49 14.51
N THR A 27 22.17 -1.99 14.37
CA THR A 27 20.98 -2.86 14.23
C THR A 27 21.09 -3.74 12.98
N ALA A 28 21.54 -3.18 11.85
CA ALA A 28 21.74 -3.94 10.62
C ALA A 28 22.83 -5.00 10.78
N LEU A 29 23.95 -4.68 11.44
CA LEU A 29 25.03 -5.64 11.69
C LEU A 29 24.58 -6.81 12.57
N GLN A 30 23.77 -6.56 13.61
CA GLN A 30 23.17 -7.62 14.44
C GLN A 30 22.31 -8.56 13.60
N ILE A 31 21.40 -8.01 12.79
CA ILE A 31 20.52 -8.82 11.91
C ILE A 31 21.36 -9.61 10.90
N ILE A 32 22.40 -9.00 10.31
CA ILE A 32 23.29 -9.67 9.35
C ILE A 32 24.08 -10.79 10.04
N ALA A 33 24.55 -10.60 11.26
CA ALA A 33 25.30 -11.62 12.00
C ALA A 33 24.46 -12.88 12.22
N GLU A 34 23.18 -12.73 12.53
CA GLU A 34 22.32 -13.87 12.79
C GLU A 34 21.82 -14.58 11.53
N ILE A 35 21.55 -13.84 10.43
CA ILE A 35 21.06 -14.42 9.18
C ILE A 35 22.22 -14.89 8.30
N MET A 36 23.30 -14.11 8.21
CA MET A 36 24.41 -14.30 7.28
C MET A 36 25.77 -14.09 7.99
N PRO A 37 26.17 -15.01 8.89
CA PRO A 37 27.37 -14.84 9.71
C PRO A 37 28.65 -14.64 8.87
N GLY A 38 28.76 -15.30 7.71
CA GLY A 38 29.90 -15.09 6.80
C GLY A 38 29.98 -13.66 6.24
N THR A 39 28.83 -13.03 6.00
CA THR A 39 28.76 -11.63 5.56
C THR A 39 29.09 -10.68 6.69
N ALA A 40 28.61 -10.96 7.92
CA ALA A 40 28.95 -10.16 9.11
C ALA A 40 30.46 -10.17 9.38
N ASN A 41 31.08 -11.34 9.43
CA ASN A 41 32.53 -11.47 9.64
C ASN A 41 33.34 -10.71 8.58
N ARG A 42 32.87 -10.71 7.32
CA ARG A 42 33.49 -9.93 6.24
C ARG A 42 33.32 -8.43 6.46
N LEU A 43 32.13 -7.99 6.87
CA LEU A 43 31.85 -6.58 7.16
C LEU A 43 32.68 -6.09 8.34
N GLU A 44 32.84 -6.87 9.41
CA GLU A 44 33.69 -6.52 10.55
C GLU A 44 35.16 -6.33 10.14
N LYS A 45 35.71 -7.27 9.37
CA LYS A 45 37.08 -7.12 8.83
C LYS A 45 37.23 -5.89 7.94
N LEU A 46 36.23 -5.58 7.10
CA LEU A 46 36.26 -4.38 6.27
C LEU A 46 36.13 -3.11 7.11
N ARG A 47 35.35 -3.14 8.20
CA ARG A 47 35.21 -1.99 9.11
C ARG A 47 36.55 -1.57 9.71
N GLU A 48 37.42 -2.53 10.02
CA GLU A 48 38.77 -2.28 10.54
C GLU A 48 39.77 -1.88 9.45
N ASN A 49 39.76 -2.58 8.31
CA ASN A 49 40.83 -2.49 7.30
C ASN A 49 40.53 -1.53 6.14
N ASP A 50 39.26 -1.37 5.75
CA ASP A 50 38.82 -0.48 4.68
C ASP A 50 37.40 0.06 4.91
N PRO A 51 37.24 1.16 5.68
CA PRO A 51 35.95 1.74 6.01
C PRO A 51 35.11 2.13 4.78
N LYS A 52 35.76 2.52 3.66
CA LYS A 52 35.06 2.89 2.43
C LYS A 52 34.40 1.66 1.81
N GLN A 53 35.11 0.55 1.69
CA GLN A 53 34.54 -0.71 1.21
C GLN A 53 33.48 -1.28 2.16
N PHE A 54 33.66 -1.12 3.48
CA PHE A 54 32.65 -1.47 4.48
C PHE A 54 31.32 -0.76 4.19
N HIS A 55 31.32 0.58 4.06
CA HIS A 55 30.09 1.33 3.79
C HIS A 55 29.47 0.96 2.44
N GLN A 56 30.26 0.73 1.41
CA GLN A 56 29.75 0.29 0.10
C GLN A 56 29.07 -1.09 0.17
N LEU A 57 29.70 -2.05 0.85
CA LEU A 57 29.15 -3.40 0.99
C LEU A 57 27.91 -3.39 1.91
N LEU A 58 27.99 -2.70 3.05
CA LEU A 58 26.85 -2.56 3.96
C LEU A 58 25.67 -1.91 3.25
N ARG A 59 25.88 -0.82 2.49
CA ARG A 59 24.83 -0.17 1.68
C ARG A 59 24.17 -1.14 0.71
N ARG A 60 24.94 -1.98 0.03
CA ARG A 60 24.39 -2.98 -0.90
C ARG A 60 23.49 -3.98 -0.18
N VAL A 61 23.96 -4.52 0.94
CA VAL A 61 23.21 -5.51 1.75
C VAL A 61 21.97 -4.86 2.40
N PHE A 62 22.13 -3.64 2.90
CA PHE A 62 21.09 -2.83 3.51
C PHE A 62 19.96 -2.53 2.52
N ASN A 63 20.28 -2.02 1.34
CA ASN A 63 19.30 -1.65 0.33
C ASN A 63 18.52 -2.85 -0.22
N GLN A 64 19.11 -4.04 -0.24
CA GLN A 64 18.46 -5.22 -0.80
C GLN A 64 17.46 -5.87 0.16
N ARG A 65 17.83 -6.07 1.43
CA ARG A 65 17.06 -6.93 2.35
C ARG A 65 17.01 -6.39 3.77
N ILE A 66 18.14 -5.94 4.32
CA ILE A 66 18.26 -5.65 5.75
C ILE A 66 17.57 -4.34 6.15
N GLY A 67 17.61 -3.31 5.30
CA GLY A 67 16.98 -2.02 5.60
C GLY A 67 15.46 -2.13 5.78
N ALA A 68 14.81 -3.06 5.06
CA ALA A 68 13.40 -3.37 5.29
C ALA A 68 13.17 -4.00 6.68
N MET A 69 14.05 -4.89 7.11
CA MET A 69 13.96 -5.54 8.43
C MET A 69 14.26 -4.59 9.57
N VAL A 70 15.21 -3.66 9.42
CA VAL A 70 15.48 -2.63 10.44
C VAL A 70 14.24 -1.75 10.65
N ARG A 71 13.60 -1.32 9.55
CA ARG A 71 12.33 -0.58 9.63
C ARG A 71 11.21 -1.42 10.23
N LEU A 72 11.14 -2.70 9.86
CA LEU A 72 10.14 -3.63 10.38
C LEU A 72 10.30 -3.80 11.89
N LYS A 73 11.52 -4.02 12.39
CA LYS A 73 11.83 -4.14 13.82
C LYS A 73 11.38 -2.90 14.62
N GLN A 74 11.44 -1.71 14.02
CA GLN A 74 11.02 -0.46 14.65
C GLN A 74 9.50 -0.23 14.59
N GLN A 75 8.85 -0.63 13.49
CA GLN A 75 7.43 -0.33 13.23
C GLN A 75 6.49 -1.44 13.67
N ASP A 76 6.97 -2.69 13.67
CA ASP A 76 6.19 -3.90 13.86
C ASP A 76 7.12 -5.05 14.33
N PRO A 77 7.48 -5.07 15.62
CA PRO A 77 8.40 -6.06 16.16
C PRO A 77 7.88 -7.49 16.05
N GLU A 78 6.55 -7.71 16.10
CA GLU A 78 5.96 -9.04 15.94
C GLU A 78 6.17 -9.58 14.51
N LEU A 79 5.86 -8.78 13.48
CA LEU A 79 6.10 -9.18 12.10
C LEU A 79 7.60 -9.33 11.80
N PHE A 80 8.45 -8.55 12.47
CA PHE A 80 9.90 -8.72 12.39
C PHE A 80 10.33 -10.11 12.83
N GLU A 81 9.84 -10.64 13.96
CA GLU A 81 10.22 -11.98 14.43
C GLU A 81 9.86 -13.08 13.41
N TYR A 82 8.69 -12.97 12.77
CA TYR A 82 8.28 -13.92 11.72
C TYR A 82 9.16 -13.85 10.47
N ASP A 83 9.36 -12.65 9.90
CA ASP A 83 10.21 -12.44 8.70
C ASP A 83 11.68 -12.77 8.99
N PHE A 84 12.14 -12.51 10.21
CA PHE A 84 13.49 -12.84 10.67
C PHE A 84 13.72 -14.35 10.74
N ALA A 85 12.81 -15.09 11.39
CA ALA A 85 12.87 -16.54 11.46
C ALA A 85 12.84 -17.18 10.06
N GLU A 86 11.98 -16.69 9.16
CA GLU A 86 11.91 -17.16 7.77
C GLU A 86 13.26 -16.99 7.06
N ARG A 87 13.85 -15.79 7.12
CA ARG A 87 15.12 -15.49 6.42
C ARG A 87 16.29 -16.26 6.99
N LYS A 88 16.30 -16.49 8.30
CA LYS A 88 17.32 -17.30 8.96
C LYS A 88 17.28 -18.74 8.42
N LEU A 89 16.09 -19.34 8.35
CA LEU A 89 15.90 -20.67 7.76
C LEU A 89 16.27 -20.69 6.27
N GLU A 90 15.91 -19.67 5.49
CA GLU A 90 16.28 -19.59 4.07
C GLU A 90 17.80 -19.54 3.88
N SER A 91 18.50 -18.74 4.68
CA SER A 91 19.96 -18.63 4.64
C SER A 91 20.64 -19.94 5.01
N GLN A 92 20.18 -20.61 6.08
CA GLN A 92 20.69 -21.90 6.50
C GLN A 92 20.48 -22.98 5.43
N ALA A 93 19.29 -23.02 4.80
CA ALA A 93 18.98 -23.97 3.74
C ALA A 93 19.90 -23.74 2.53
N TYR A 94 20.19 -22.47 2.21
CA TYR A 94 21.13 -22.13 1.15
C TYR A 94 22.57 -22.59 1.46
N ILE A 95 23.06 -22.36 2.68
CA ILE A 95 24.38 -22.84 3.11
C ILE A 95 24.47 -24.36 3.03
N LEU A 96 23.44 -25.06 3.52
CA LEU A 96 23.38 -26.52 3.48
C LEU A 96 23.34 -27.06 2.05
N SER A 97 22.61 -26.40 1.14
CA SER A 97 22.58 -26.77 -0.28
C SER A 97 23.96 -26.64 -0.94
N ARG A 98 24.74 -25.60 -0.62
CA ARG A 98 26.12 -25.47 -1.10
C ARG A 98 27.02 -26.56 -0.57
N ARG A 99 26.86 -26.94 0.70
CA ARG A 99 27.61 -28.05 1.30
C ARG A 99 27.29 -29.37 0.61
N ILE A 100 26.03 -29.66 0.32
CA ILE A 100 25.62 -30.85 -0.43
C ILE A 100 26.33 -30.93 -1.78
N LYS A 101 26.38 -29.83 -2.53
CA LYS A 101 27.07 -29.76 -3.84
C LYS A 101 28.59 -30.00 -3.77
N GLN A 102 29.19 -29.86 -2.59
CA GLN A 102 30.63 -30.02 -2.35
C GLN A 102 30.98 -31.35 -1.66
N THR A 103 29.98 -32.13 -1.25
CA THR A 103 30.16 -33.35 -0.46
C THR A 103 30.07 -34.58 -1.37
N ASP A 104 30.91 -35.59 -1.12
CA ASP A 104 30.88 -36.85 -1.87
C ASP A 104 29.66 -37.72 -1.50
N ALA A 105 29.28 -38.62 -2.41
CA ALA A 105 28.06 -39.43 -2.32
C ALA A 105 27.77 -40.10 -0.95
N PRO A 106 28.71 -40.74 -0.23
CA PRO A 106 28.37 -41.44 1.01
C PRO A 106 27.91 -40.52 2.15
N ASP A 107 28.30 -39.23 2.12
CA ASP A 107 27.98 -38.27 3.19
C ASP A 107 26.85 -37.30 2.79
N VAL A 108 26.30 -37.42 1.59
CA VAL A 108 25.28 -36.50 1.05
C VAL A 108 23.88 -36.80 1.60
N ASP A 109 23.53 -38.07 1.84
CA ASP A 109 22.20 -38.47 2.33
C ASP A 109 21.78 -37.80 3.66
N PRO A 110 22.60 -37.79 4.73
CA PRO A 110 22.22 -37.09 5.96
C PRO A 110 22.06 -35.57 5.77
N LEU A 111 22.82 -34.96 4.85
CA LEU A 111 22.68 -33.54 4.52
C LEU A 111 21.38 -33.28 3.72
N ASN A 112 20.98 -34.19 2.85
CA ASN A 112 19.71 -34.13 2.14
C ASN A 112 18.52 -34.18 3.10
N ASP A 113 18.55 -35.08 4.09
CA ASP A 113 17.50 -35.17 5.10
C ASP A 113 17.41 -33.90 5.96
N GLN A 114 18.56 -33.34 6.36
CA GLN A 114 18.61 -32.06 7.06
C GLN A 114 18.02 -30.93 6.21
N LEU A 115 18.34 -30.88 4.90
CA LEU A 115 17.80 -29.87 4.01
C LEU A 115 16.29 -30.01 3.85
N ARG A 116 15.78 -31.24 3.67
CA ARG A 116 14.33 -31.48 3.61
C ARG A 116 13.65 -30.98 4.87
N LYS A 117 14.13 -31.39 6.05
CA LYS A 117 13.58 -30.94 7.33
C LYS A 117 13.53 -29.41 7.43
N MET A 118 14.63 -28.74 7.07
CA MET A 118 14.70 -27.28 7.10
C MET A 118 13.75 -26.60 6.10
N LEU A 119 13.52 -27.22 4.94
CA LEU A 119 12.53 -26.73 3.96
C LEU A 119 11.09 -26.91 4.46
N TYR A 120 10.78 -27.97 5.21
CA TYR A 120 9.50 -28.10 5.92
C TYR A 120 9.32 -26.98 6.96
N GLU A 121 10.34 -26.71 7.76
CA GLU A 121 10.33 -25.62 8.75
C GLU A 121 10.19 -24.24 8.09
N LEU A 122 10.90 -24.00 6.98
CA LEU A 122 10.79 -22.76 6.21
C LEU A 122 9.38 -22.55 5.66
N PHE A 123 8.75 -23.61 5.16
CA PHE A 123 7.37 -23.56 4.69
C PHE A 123 6.40 -23.19 5.82
N ASP A 124 6.58 -23.79 7.00
CA ASP A 124 5.73 -23.49 8.17
C ASP A 124 5.96 -22.05 8.67
N ALA A 125 7.20 -21.55 8.64
CA ALA A 125 7.50 -20.14 8.98
C ALA A 125 6.80 -19.15 8.03
N ARG A 126 6.75 -19.47 6.73
CA ARG A 126 6.00 -18.69 5.73
C ARG A 126 4.51 -18.70 5.99
N LEU A 127 3.94 -19.86 6.32
CA LEU A 127 2.52 -19.96 6.68
C LEU A 127 2.19 -19.11 7.90
N ARG A 128 3.01 -19.16 8.96
CA ARG A 128 2.80 -18.33 10.15
C ARG A 128 2.82 -16.83 9.85
N THR A 129 3.73 -16.39 8.98
CA THR A 129 3.79 -14.99 8.54
C THR A 129 2.48 -14.58 7.85
N ARG A 130 1.94 -15.45 6.97
CA ARG A 130 0.68 -15.22 6.27
C ARG A 130 -0.54 -15.26 7.19
N GLU A 131 -0.58 -16.19 8.13
CA GLU A 131 -1.61 -16.28 9.16
C GLU A 131 -1.64 -15.02 10.04
N PHE A 132 -0.47 -14.52 10.42
CA PHE A 132 -0.36 -13.26 11.16
C PHE A 132 -0.91 -12.07 10.35
N GLU A 133 -0.52 -11.93 9.08
CA GLU A 133 -1.08 -10.90 8.18
C GLU A 133 -2.62 -10.99 8.09
N LEU A 134 -3.15 -12.21 8.02
CA LEU A 134 -4.59 -12.47 7.97
C LEU A 134 -5.30 -12.04 9.26
N THR A 135 -4.78 -12.42 10.43
CA THR A 135 -5.33 -11.97 11.72
C THR A 135 -5.39 -10.45 11.81
N ARG A 136 -4.38 -9.74 11.29
CA ARG A 136 -4.40 -8.27 11.26
C ARG A 136 -5.45 -7.68 10.34
N LEU A 137 -5.69 -8.32 9.19
CA LEU A 137 -6.80 -7.94 8.30
C LEU A 137 -8.15 -8.12 9.00
N GLU A 138 -8.33 -9.21 9.74
CA GLU A 138 -9.55 -9.49 10.52
C GLU A 138 -9.77 -8.46 11.63
N ILE A 139 -8.73 -8.12 12.40
CA ILE A 139 -8.79 -7.05 13.42
C ILE A 139 -9.18 -5.71 12.77
N ARG A 140 -8.58 -5.37 11.63
CA ARG A 140 -8.92 -4.14 10.90
C ARG A 140 -10.37 -4.15 10.42
N LEU A 141 -10.87 -5.29 9.92
CA LEU A 141 -12.27 -5.45 9.52
C LEU A 141 -13.21 -5.19 10.70
N GLN A 142 -12.93 -5.79 11.86
CA GLN A 142 -13.73 -5.59 13.07
C GLN A 142 -13.70 -4.13 13.55
N SER A 143 -12.53 -3.48 13.51
CA SER A 143 -12.40 -2.06 13.84
C SER A 143 -13.27 -1.18 12.94
N LEU A 144 -13.24 -1.41 11.62
CA LEU A 144 -14.06 -0.66 10.67
C LEU A 144 -15.56 -0.89 10.87
N ARG A 145 -15.98 -2.13 11.20
CA ARG A 145 -17.38 -2.43 11.55
C ARG A 145 -17.82 -1.65 12.79
N GLY A 146 -16.99 -1.63 13.83
CA GLY A 146 -17.25 -0.85 15.05
C GLY A 146 -17.35 0.65 14.77
N GLN A 147 -16.47 1.20 13.93
CA GLN A 147 -16.52 2.60 13.53
C GLN A 147 -17.78 2.95 12.74
N LEU A 148 -18.19 2.10 11.81
CA LEU A 148 -19.42 2.28 11.04
C LEU A 148 -20.63 2.34 11.98
N GLU A 149 -20.72 1.40 12.91
CA GLU A 149 -21.83 1.33 13.86
C GLU A 149 -21.84 2.54 14.82
N GLN A 150 -20.69 2.95 15.34
CA GLN A 150 -20.58 4.15 16.15
C GLN A 150 -21.03 5.40 15.37
N GLN A 151 -20.64 5.53 14.10
CA GLN A 151 -21.06 6.66 13.28
C GLN A 151 -22.57 6.64 13.04
N ARG A 152 -23.20 5.48 12.82
CA ARG A 152 -24.66 5.36 12.69
C ARG A 152 -25.38 5.86 13.93
N GLN A 153 -24.91 5.46 15.11
CA GLN A 153 -25.47 5.91 16.39
C GLN A 153 -25.29 7.41 16.61
N GLN A 154 -24.23 8.00 16.06
CA GLN A 154 -23.91 9.42 16.15
C GLN A 154 -24.38 10.25 14.94
N LYS A 155 -25.16 9.68 14.01
CA LYS A 155 -25.52 10.31 12.73
C LYS A 155 -26.03 11.74 12.91
N GLN A 156 -27.06 11.91 13.76
CA GLN A 156 -27.69 13.21 13.94
C GLN A 156 -26.74 14.24 14.55
N ALA A 157 -26.00 13.87 15.60
CA ALA A 157 -25.04 14.77 16.25
C ALA A 157 -23.90 15.20 15.30
N LEU A 158 -23.44 14.32 14.41
CA LEU A 158 -22.43 14.64 13.40
C LEU A 158 -22.97 15.57 12.32
N ILE A 159 -24.22 15.38 11.88
CA ILE A 159 -24.89 16.26 10.93
C ILE A 159 -25.06 17.66 11.54
N ASP A 160 -25.58 17.76 12.76
CA ASP A 160 -25.82 19.03 13.45
C ASP A 160 -24.51 19.79 13.69
N LYS A 161 -23.48 19.10 14.19
CA LYS A 161 -22.14 19.70 14.33
C LYS A 161 -21.61 20.24 13.01
N ARG A 162 -21.74 19.47 11.93
CA ARG A 162 -21.25 19.90 10.62
C ARG A 162 -22.06 21.06 10.04
N TYR A 163 -23.37 21.06 10.28
CA TYR A 163 -24.26 22.15 9.92
C TYR A 163 -23.83 23.45 10.61
N ASP A 164 -23.57 23.42 11.92
CA ASP A 164 -23.10 24.58 12.69
C ASP A 164 -21.73 25.08 12.21
N GLU A 165 -20.79 24.17 11.94
CA GLU A 165 -19.47 24.49 11.37
C GLU A 165 -19.56 25.23 10.02
N LEU A 166 -20.54 24.86 9.18
CA LEU A 166 -20.73 25.48 7.87
C LEU A 166 -21.39 26.86 7.96
N LEU A 167 -22.24 27.08 8.97
CA LEU A 167 -22.87 28.37 9.21
C LEU A 167 -21.96 29.36 9.95
N ALA A 168 -21.03 28.85 10.77
CA ALA A 168 -20.00 29.67 11.38
C ALA A 168 -19.12 30.28 10.27
N LYS A 169 -19.08 31.62 10.17
CA LYS A 169 -18.30 32.38 9.16
C LYS A 169 -16.78 32.16 9.20
N ALA A 170 -16.28 31.21 9.99
CA ALA A 170 -14.89 30.80 9.95
C ALA A 170 -14.55 30.27 8.54
N PRO A 171 -13.31 30.44 8.05
CA PRO A 171 -12.89 29.87 6.79
C PRO A 171 -13.03 28.35 6.87
N VAL A 172 -14.13 27.82 6.32
CA VAL A 172 -14.36 26.40 6.18
C VAL A 172 -13.26 25.88 5.26
N ASN A 173 -12.35 25.06 5.81
CA ASN A 173 -11.40 24.34 4.98
C ASN A 173 -12.20 23.55 3.93
N PRO A 174 -12.08 23.87 2.62
CA PRO A 174 -12.90 23.26 1.58
C PRO A 174 -12.64 21.76 1.45
N TYR A 175 -11.56 21.26 2.05
CA TYR A 175 -11.31 19.85 2.27
C TYR A 175 -11.30 19.63 3.78
N PRO A 176 -12.43 19.29 4.42
CA PRO A 176 -12.34 18.70 5.74
C PRO A 176 -11.31 17.58 5.62
N PRO A 177 -10.35 17.48 6.55
CA PRO A 177 -9.44 16.34 6.54
C PRO A 177 -10.32 15.11 6.39
N ASP A 178 -9.99 14.21 5.44
CA ASP A 178 -10.70 12.92 5.34
C ASP A 178 -10.92 12.47 6.79
N PRO A 179 -12.13 12.00 7.17
CA PRO A 179 -12.37 11.44 8.49
C PRO A 179 -11.62 10.12 8.59
N ARG A 180 -10.30 10.16 8.39
CA ARG A 180 -9.32 9.27 8.96
C ARG A 180 -9.40 9.65 10.43
N PRO A 181 -9.92 8.76 11.28
CA PRO A 181 -10.04 9.04 12.70
C PRO A 181 -8.74 9.62 13.23
N ALA A 182 -8.83 10.68 14.04
CA ALA A 182 -7.72 11.13 14.87
C ALA A 182 -7.39 9.98 15.84
N GLY A 183 -6.49 9.08 15.42
CA GLY A 183 -6.20 7.82 16.11
C GLY A 183 -6.20 6.56 15.22
N ALA A 184 -6.73 6.61 13.99
CA ALA A 184 -6.72 5.48 13.06
C ALA A 184 -5.65 5.58 11.95
N ARG A 185 -4.58 6.33 12.23
CA ARG A 185 -3.31 5.64 12.09
C ARG A 185 -3.16 4.90 13.41
N PRO A 186 -3.51 3.60 13.53
CA PRO A 186 -2.82 2.81 14.54
C PRO A 186 -1.35 3.21 14.46
N LYS A 187 -0.74 3.60 15.59
CA LYS A 187 0.70 3.85 15.59
C LYS A 187 1.46 2.60 15.07
N ASP A 188 0.77 1.46 15.11
CA ASP A 188 1.13 0.16 14.58
C ASP A 188 0.46 -0.18 13.25
N ASP A 189 -0.09 0.76 12.46
CA ASP A 189 -0.54 0.44 11.10
C ASP A 189 0.75 0.44 10.26
N PRO A 190 1.39 -0.72 9.98
CA PRO A 190 2.57 -0.74 9.15
C PRO A 190 2.09 -0.22 7.80
N LYS A 191 2.48 1.03 7.51
CA LYS A 191 2.19 1.61 6.22
C LYS A 191 2.75 0.65 5.21
N THR A 192 1.83 0.10 4.41
CA THR A 192 2.05 -0.99 3.47
C THR A 192 2.42 -2.32 4.15
N LEU A 193 1.44 -3.02 4.74
CA LEU A 193 1.46 -4.49 4.65
C LEU A 193 1.70 -4.81 3.18
N ALA A 194 2.90 -5.30 2.88
CA ALA A 194 3.25 -5.79 1.58
C ALA A 194 2.09 -6.68 1.13
N ARG A 195 1.58 -6.48 -0.09
CA ARG A 195 0.68 -7.50 -0.66
C ARG A 195 1.36 -8.85 -0.50
N PRO A 196 0.61 -9.94 -0.26
CA PRO A 196 1.18 -11.26 -0.27
C PRO A 196 2.12 -11.37 -1.48
N ARG A 197 3.41 -11.61 -1.22
CA ARG A 197 4.36 -11.93 -2.29
C ARG A 197 3.80 -13.17 -2.94
N ASP A 198 3.13 -12.98 -4.07
CA ASP A 198 2.71 -14.06 -4.94
C ASP A 198 4.01 -14.70 -5.46
N ASP A 199 4.46 -15.77 -4.81
CA ASP A 199 5.53 -16.66 -5.28
C ASP A 199 5.06 -17.45 -6.52
N LYS A 200 4.49 -16.76 -7.53
CA LYS A 200 4.25 -17.35 -8.84
C LYS A 200 5.57 -17.33 -9.64
N PRO A 201 5.98 -18.45 -10.24
CA PRO A 201 7.12 -18.45 -11.15
C PRO A 201 6.86 -17.48 -12.31
N ILE A 202 7.79 -16.56 -12.50
CA ILE A 202 7.79 -15.59 -13.60
C ILE A 202 8.10 -16.36 -14.90
N THR A 203 7.07 -16.87 -15.56
CA THR A 203 7.20 -17.55 -16.88
C THR A 203 6.22 -17.00 -17.91
N LYS A 204 6.12 -15.67 -18.04
CA LYS A 204 5.55 -15.06 -19.25
C LYS A 204 6.63 -14.29 -20.02
N PRO A 205 6.74 -14.49 -21.35
CA PRO A 205 7.60 -13.66 -22.18
C PRO A 205 7.12 -12.21 -22.08
N LEU A 206 8.07 -11.29 -21.88
CA LEU A 206 7.81 -9.86 -21.96
C LEU A 206 7.35 -9.55 -23.39
N ASP A 207 6.10 -9.13 -23.53
CA ASP A 207 5.69 -8.27 -24.64
C ASP A 207 6.05 -6.84 -24.21
N GLU A 208 7.05 -6.25 -24.87
CA GLU A 208 7.71 -4.98 -24.51
C GLU A 208 6.89 -3.73 -24.84
N SER A 209 5.62 -3.87 -25.24
CA SER A 209 4.78 -2.72 -25.54
C SER A 209 3.88 -2.34 -24.34
N SER A 210 4.07 -1.14 -23.80
CA SER A 210 3.06 -0.39 -23.03
C SER A 210 2.95 -0.64 -21.51
N SER A 211 4.06 -0.67 -20.77
CA SER A 211 4.01 -0.50 -19.30
C SER A 211 4.63 0.86 -18.90
N PRO A 212 3.81 1.89 -18.61
CA PRO A 212 4.28 3.24 -18.26
C PRO A 212 4.77 3.26 -16.80
N GLY A 213 5.98 2.75 -16.57
CA GLY A 213 6.60 2.60 -15.25
C GLY A 213 7.51 3.76 -14.83
N GLY A 214 7.53 4.87 -15.57
CA GLY A 214 8.32 6.05 -15.22
C GLY A 214 7.51 7.04 -14.38
N SER A 215 7.74 7.08 -13.07
CA SER A 215 7.27 8.16 -12.18
C SER A 215 8.02 9.48 -12.41
N GLY A 216 8.49 9.72 -13.62
CA GLY A 216 9.12 10.96 -14.06
C GLY A 216 8.15 11.69 -14.97
N GLY A 217 7.29 12.51 -14.39
CA GLY A 217 6.66 13.68 -15.04
C GLY A 217 6.17 13.57 -16.48
N SER A 218 5.83 12.38 -17.01
CA SER A 218 5.39 12.29 -18.41
C SER A 218 4.16 13.16 -18.57
N ALA A 219 4.25 14.10 -19.52
CA ALA A 219 3.13 14.93 -19.91
C ALA A 219 1.92 14.03 -20.20
N LEU A 220 0.74 14.46 -19.76
CA LEU A 220 -0.50 13.76 -20.12
C LEU A 220 -0.63 13.78 -21.64
N ASN A 221 -0.92 12.63 -22.26
CA ASN A 221 -1.28 12.63 -23.68
C ASN A 221 -2.71 13.19 -23.86
N ASP A 222 -3.06 13.60 -25.08
CA ASP A 222 -4.38 14.19 -25.37
C ASP A 222 -5.55 13.28 -24.94
N GLU A 223 -5.41 11.97 -25.12
CA GLU A 223 -6.44 11.01 -24.71
C GLU A 223 -6.65 10.99 -23.18
N GLN A 224 -5.57 11.03 -22.39
CA GLN A 224 -5.65 11.15 -20.93
C GLN A 224 -6.24 12.49 -20.51
N ILE A 225 -5.91 13.57 -21.23
CA ILE A 225 -6.48 14.89 -21.00
C ILE A 225 -8.00 14.85 -21.22
N ASP A 226 -8.46 14.27 -22.33
CA ASP A 226 -9.89 14.16 -22.64
C ASP A 226 -10.63 13.27 -21.64
N GLN A 227 -10.04 12.16 -21.21
CA GLN A 227 -10.59 11.31 -20.15
C GLN A 227 -10.71 12.07 -18.82
N ILE A 228 -9.69 12.86 -18.48
CA ILE A 228 -9.70 13.70 -17.30
C ILE A 228 -10.80 14.77 -17.42
N LEU A 229 -10.89 15.47 -18.55
CA LEU A 229 -11.91 16.49 -18.79
C LEU A 229 -13.32 15.91 -18.78
N ALA A 230 -13.54 14.69 -19.29
CA ALA A 230 -14.82 14.00 -19.21
C ALA A 230 -15.24 13.73 -17.76
N VAL A 231 -14.27 13.36 -16.92
CA VAL A 231 -14.52 13.13 -15.49
C VAL A 231 -14.78 14.42 -14.76
N ILE A 232 -14.00 15.47 -15.02
CA ILE A 232 -14.28 16.80 -14.47
C ILE A 232 -15.66 17.25 -14.93
N ALA A 233 -16.04 17.05 -16.19
CA ALA A 233 -17.34 17.47 -16.72
C ALA A 233 -18.51 16.77 -16.01
N ALA A 234 -18.37 15.48 -15.69
CA ALA A 234 -19.39 14.73 -14.96
C ALA A 234 -19.60 15.22 -13.51
N HIS A 235 -18.63 15.95 -12.94
CA HIS A 235 -18.62 16.27 -11.50
C HIS A 235 -18.54 17.75 -11.17
N ARG A 236 -17.94 18.54 -12.07
CA ARG A 236 -17.70 19.98 -12.01
C ARG A 236 -17.79 20.53 -13.45
N PRO A 237 -19.00 20.59 -14.03
CA PRO A 237 -19.18 20.99 -15.43
C PRO A 237 -18.61 22.38 -15.72
N GLU A 238 -18.73 23.33 -14.78
CA GLU A 238 -18.16 24.68 -14.90
C GLU A 238 -16.62 24.64 -15.03
N LEU A 239 -15.94 23.89 -14.15
CA LEU A 239 -14.47 23.74 -14.23
C LEU A 239 -14.04 23.04 -15.53
N ALA A 240 -14.83 22.06 -16.01
CA ALA A 240 -14.54 21.43 -17.29
C ALA A 240 -14.69 22.40 -18.47
N GLN A 241 -15.69 23.28 -18.43
CA GLN A 241 -15.86 24.33 -19.43
C GLN A 241 -14.72 25.35 -19.36
N GLU A 242 -14.33 25.79 -18.16
CA GLU A 242 -13.18 26.68 -17.94
C GLU A 242 -11.88 26.07 -18.48
N LEU A 243 -11.61 24.80 -18.18
CA LEU A 243 -10.43 24.11 -18.69
C LEU A 243 -10.47 23.90 -20.20
N ARG A 244 -11.64 23.69 -20.81
CA ARG A 244 -11.79 23.63 -22.28
C ARG A 244 -11.52 24.98 -22.92
N ALA A 245 -12.07 26.06 -22.37
CA ALA A 245 -11.82 27.42 -22.84
C ALA A 245 -10.34 27.79 -22.71
N LEU A 246 -9.68 27.43 -21.60
CA LEU A 246 -8.23 27.58 -21.44
C LEU A 246 -7.47 26.77 -22.50
N ARG A 247 -7.87 25.53 -22.78
CA ARG A 247 -7.22 24.73 -23.83
C ARG A 247 -7.29 25.40 -25.21
N GLU A 248 -8.37 26.11 -25.51
CA GLU A 248 -8.58 26.80 -26.79
C GLU A 248 -7.87 28.17 -26.86
N HIS A 249 -7.90 28.96 -25.78
CA HIS A 249 -7.45 30.36 -25.80
C HIS A 249 -6.07 30.59 -25.17
N ASP A 250 -5.65 29.75 -24.21
CA ASP A 250 -4.38 29.88 -23.48
C ASP A 250 -3.81 28.48 -23.10
N PRO A 251 -3.14 27.81 -24.05
CA PRO A 251 -2.65 26.45 -23.85
C PRO A 251 -1.57 26.35 -22.74
N GLU A 252 -0.86 27.44 -22.44
CA GLU A 252 0.13 27.47 -21.36
C GLU A 252 -0.56 27.45 -19.99
N GLN A 253 -1.57 28.30 -19.79
CA GLN A 253 -2.38 28.27 -18.56
C GLN A 253 -3.14 26.95 -18.40
N PHE A 254 -3.65 26.38 -19.50
CA PHE A 254 -4.26 25.05 -19.47
C PHE A 254 -3.28 23.99 -18.99
N SER A 255 -2.06 23.95 -19.54
CA SER A 255 -1.01 23.01 -19.14
C SER A 255 -0.65 23.17 -17.66
N LEU A 256 -0.51 24.42 -17.20
CA LEU A 256 -0.25 24.73 -15.80
C LEU A 256 -1.38 24.23 -14.89
N ALA A 257 -2.63 24.55 -15.19
CA ALA A 257 -3.81 24.11 -14.43
C ALA A 257 -3.91 22.57 -14.40
N MET A 258 -3.67 21.92 -15.54
CA MET A 258 -3.63 20.47 -15.65
C MET A 258 -2.49 19.88 -14.82
N SER A 259 -1.29 20.43 -14.85
CA SER A 259 -0.16 19.95 -14.04
C SER A 259 -0.46 19.98 -12.54
N GLN A 260 -1.18 21.01 -12.06
CA GLN A 260 -1.57 21.16 -10.66
C GLN A 260 -2.62 20.12 -10.23
N HIS A 261 -3.55 19.77 -11.12
CA HIS A 261 -4.64 18.84 -10.81
C HIS A 261 -4.35 17.39 -11.20
N ALA A 262 -3.44 17.16 -12.16
CA ALA A 262 -3.15 15.86 -12.76
C ALA A 262 -2.81 14.77 -11.74
N PRO A 263 -1.98 14.99 -10.68
CA PRO A 263 -1.68 13.93 -9.72
C PRO A 263 -2.92 13.40 -8.99
N ARG A 264 -3.89 14.27 -8.69
CA ARG A 264 -5.14 13.89 -8.03
C ARG A 264 -6.09 13.18 -9.01
N LEU A 265 -6.19 13.70 -10.23
CA LEU A 265 -7.05 13.16 -11.27
C LEU A 265 -6.54 11.79 -11.77
N ARG A 266 -5.23 11.60 -11.91
CA ARG A 266 -4.61 10.30 -12.19
C ARG A 266 -4.95 9.26 -11.12
N LYS A 267 -4.89 9.63 -9.84
CA LYS A 267 -5.29 8.73 -8.74
C LYS A 267 -6.77 8.35 -8.82
N LEU A 268 -7.64 9.30 -9.16
CA LEU A 268 -9.06 9.05 -9.36
C LEU A 268 -9.33 8.15 -10.59
N MET A 269 -8.61 8.33 -11.70
CA MET A 269 -8.70 7.47 -12.88
C MET A 269 -8.23 6.05 -12.61
N LEU A 270 -7.12 5.91 -11.88
CA LEU A 270 -6.69 4.61 -11.42
C LEU A 270 -7.76 3.97 -10.53
N LYS A 271 -8.37 4.73 -9.61
CA LYS A 271 -9.48 4.23 -8.79
C LYS A 271 -10.68 3.82 -9.64
N ARG A 272 -11.09 4.61 -10.63
CA ARG A 272 -12.19 4.27 -11.55
C ARG A 272 -11.95 2.96 -12.28
N ARG A 273 -10.71 2.72 -12.73
CA ARG A 273 -10.34 1.47 -13.41
C ARG A 273 -10.30 0.26 -12.47
N GLN A 274 -9.80 0.44 -11.26
CA GLN A 274 -9.60 -0.65 -10.29
C GLN A 274 -10.86 -0.96 -9.46
N ASP A 275 -11.68 0.06 -9.23
CA ASP A 275 -12.83 0.04 -8.33
C ASP A 275 -13.88 1.08 -8.80
N PRO A 276 -14.65 0.79 -9.87
CA PRO A 276 -15.63 1.72 -10.42
C PRO A 276 -16.67 2.16 -9.39
N LYS A 277 -17.23 1.21 -8.62
CA LYS A 277 -18.21 1.51 -7.57
C LYS A 277 -17.62 2.43 -6.48
N GLY A 278 -16.42 2.14 -6.00
CA GLY A 278 -15.75 2.99 -5.00
C GLY A 278 -15.34 4.36 -5.54
N PHE A 279 -15.16 4.50 -6.85
CA PHE A 279 -15.00 5.78 -7.52
C PHE A 279 -16.33 6.56 -7.54
N ASP A 280 -17.42 5.96 -8.00
CA ASP A 280 -18.73 6.62 -8.08
C ASP A 280 -19.22 7.10 -6.71
N LEU A 281 -19.10 6.26 -5.67
CA LEU A 281 -19.44 6.62 -4.29
C LEU A 281 -18.61 7.79 -3.78
N LYS A 282 -17.29 7.78 -4.02
CA LYS A 282 -16.42 8.87 -3.57
C LYS A 282 -16.75 10.16 -4.28
N THR A 283 -17.10 10.08 -5.55
CA THR A 283 -17.44 11.27 -6.30
C THR A 283 -18.78 11.87 -5.89
N ARG A 284 -19.79 11.03 -5.65
CA ARG A 284 -21.06 11.47 -5.08
C ARG A 284 -20.86 12.20 -3.74
N GLU A 285 -20.02 11.67 -2.86
CA GLU A 285 -19.66 12.32 -1.59
C GLU A 285 -19.05 13.71 -1.79
N GLN A 286 -18.17 13.87 -2.77
CA GLN A 286 -17.55 15.15 -3.10
C GLN A 286 -18.52 16.15 -3.72
N GLN A 287 -19.49 15.69 -4.52
CA GLN A 287 -20.54 16.54 -5.09
C GLN A 287 -21.44 17.10 -3.98
N LEU A 288 -21.93 16.22 -3.10
CA LEU A 288 -22.76 16.61 -1.95
C LEU A 288 -22.01 17.56 -1.01
N HIS A 289 -20.70 17.36 -0.82
CA HIS A 289 -19.87 18.29 -0.08
C HIS A 289 -19.83 19.70 -0.71
N ALA A 290 -19.62 19.78 -2.02
CA ALA A 290 -19.57 21.06 -2.73
C ALA A 290 -20.93 21.78 -2.66
N GLU A 291 -22.02 21.04 -2.83
CA GLU A 291 -23.39 21.57 -2.71
C GLU A 291 -23.67 22.11 -1.30
N ALA A 292 -23.29 21.39 -0.26
CA ALA A 292 -23.44 21.85 1.13
C ALA A 292 -22.70 23.17 1.37
N VAL A 293 -21.47 23.31 0.86
CA VAL A 293 -20.69 24.55 0.96
C VAL A 293 -21.38 25.70 0.20
N GLN A 294 -21.91 25.44 -1.00
CA GLN A 294 -22.64 26.46 -1.76
C GLN A 294 -23.93 26.91 -1.04
N LEU A 295 -24.71 25.98 -0.49
CA LEU A 295 -25.91 26.28 0.28
C LEU A 295 -25.58 27.09 1.53
N ALA A 296 -24.54 26.72 2.27
CA ALA A 296 -24.09 27.46 3.45
C ALA A 296 -23.73 28.92 3.13
N ARG A 297 -23.04 29.16 2.01
CA ARG A 297 -22.74 30.53 1.53
C ARG A 297 -24.00 31.33 1.24
N LYS A 298 -25.03 30.70 0.66
CA LYS A 298 -26.31 31.36 0.35
C LYS A 298 -27.09 31.76 1.62
N VAL A 299 -26.95 31.04 2.72
CA VAL A 299 -27.62 31.38 4.00
C VAL A 299 -27.13 32.74 4.55
N GLY A 300 -25.86 33.09 4.34
CA GLY A 300 -25.25 34.31 4.90
C GLY A 300 -25.72 35.64 4.30
N GLY A 301 -26.50 35.64 3.22
CA GLY A 301 -26.89 36.84 2.47
C GLY A 301 -28.37 36.98 2.14
N LYS A 302 -29.27 36.22 2.77
CA LYS A 302 -30.70 36.16 2.44
C LYS A 302 -31.61 36.67 3.57
N GLU A 303 -32.83 37.09 3.21
CA GLU A 303 -33.92 37.39 4.15
C GLU A 303 -34.33 36.15 4.98
N ILE A 304 -34.94 36.37 6.15
CA ILE A 304 -35.21 35.33 7.15
C ILE A 304 -35.97 34.13 6.57
N TYR A 305 -37.02 34.37 5.77
CA TYR A 305 -37.84 33.30 5.20
C TYR A 305 -37.08 32.49 4.14
N GLU A 306 -36.36 33.17 3.23
CA GLU A 306 -35.52 32.48 2.25
C GLU A 306 -34.38 31.70 2.91
N ALA A 307 -33.80 32.24 4.00
CA ALA A 307 -32.75 31.57 4.75
C ALA A 307 -33.24 30.24 5.36
N GLN A 308 -34.48 30.16 5.82
CA GLN A 308 -35.03 28.92 6.37
C GLN A 308 -35.12 27.80 5.32
N THR A 309 -35.64 28.11 4.13
CA THR A 309 -35.73 27.11 3.04
C THR A 309 -34.35 26.61 2.59
N VAL A 310 -33.33 27.50 2.58
CA VAL A 310 -31.95 27.10 2.24
C VAL A 310 -31.33 26.26 3.35
N ARG A 311 -31.64 26.53 4.63
CA ARG A 311 -31.18 25.74 5.77
C ARG A 311 -31.74 24.33 5.78
N GLU A 312 -33.01 24.16 5.43
CA GLU A 312 -33.64 22.84 5.30
C GLU A 312 -32.97 22.03 4.18
N LYS A 313 -32.74 22.65 3.01
CA LYS A 313 -31.98 22.02 1.92
C LYS A 313 -30.56 21.64 2.35
N LEU A 314 -29.87 22.51 3.09
CA LEU A 314 -28.53 22.21 3.61
C LEU A 314 -28.55 20.97 4.52
N ARG A 315 -29.53 20.84 5.42
CA ARG A 315 -29.68 19.64 6.26
C ARG A 315 -29.89 18.39 5.43
N MET A 316 -30.76 18.43 4.43
CA MET A 316 -30.99 17.28 3.53
C MET A 316 -29.71 16.86 2.79
N VAL A 317 -28.94 17.82 2.26
CA VAL A 317 -27.67 17.53 1.57
C VAL A 317 -26.64 16.94 2.53
N LEU A 318 -26.56 17.44 3.77
CA LEU A 318 -25.67 16.89 4.80
C LEU A 318 -26.06 15.46 5.20
N GLU A 319 -27.35 15.15 5.26
CA GLU A 319 -27.83 13.79 5.48
C GLU A 319 -27.42 12.86 4.33
N GLN A 320 -27.66 13.27 3.09
CA GLN A 320 -27.21 12.50 1.91
C GLN A 320 -25.70 12.33 1.88
N GLN A 321 -24.94 13.36 2.28
CA GLN A 321 -23.48 13.29 2.36
C GLN A 321 -23.05 12.26 3.40
N PHE A 322 -23.72 12.21 4.55
CA PHE A 322 -23.46 11.22 5.59
C PHE A 322 -23.72 9.81 5.06
N ASP A 323 -24.86 9.58 4.41
CA ASP A 323 -25.21 8.27 3.85
C ASP A 323 -24.20 7.85 2.76
N ALA A 324 -23.79 8.76 1.88
CA ALA A 324 -22.75 8.48 0.88
C ALA A 324 -21.40 8.07 1.50
N ARG A 325 -21.05 8.61 2.68
CA ARG A 325 -19.85 8.18 3.43
C ARG A 325 -20.03 6.79 4.05
N GLN A 326 -21.21 6.48 4.58
CA GLN A 326 -21.54 5.14 5.08
C GLN A 326 -21.44 4.10 3.96
N ASP A 327 -21.97 4.40 2.77
CA ASP A 327 -21.88 3.52 1.61
C ASP A 327 -20.42 3.25 1.19
N LEU A 328 -19.57 4.28 1.24
CA LEU A 328 -18.15 4.13 0.93
C LEU A 328 -17.43 3.24 1.94
N LEU A 329 -17.70 3.39 3.23
CA LEU A 329 -17.16 2.51 4.28
C LEU A 329 -17.68 1.07 4.14
N GLN A 330 -18.98 0.89 3.86
CA GLN A 330 -19.58 -0.42 3.63
C GLN A 330 -18.95 -1.13 2.41
N HIS A 331 -18.67 -0.38 1.35
CA HIS A 331 -17.96 -0.90 0.18
C HIS A 331 -16.52 -1.33 0.50
N GLU A 332 -15.81 -0.55 1.33
CA GLU A 332 -14.48 -0.92 1.81
C GLU A 332 -14.50 -2.19 2.68
N LEU A 333 -15.49 -2.33 3.58
CA LEU A 333 -15.72 -3.56 4.36
C LEU A 333 -15.90 -4.78 3.46
N THR A 334 -16.78 -4.67 2.46
CA THR A 334 -17.07 -5.77 1.52
C THR A 334 -15.80 -6.22 0.77
N LYS A 335 -14.93 -5.27 0.40
CA LYS A 335 -13.65 -5.59 -0.26
C LYS A 335 -12.67 -6.26 0.68
N LEU A 336 -12.63 -5.86 1.95
CA LEU A 336 -11.78 -6.48 2.96
C LEU A 336 -12.24 -7.91 3.28
N GLU A 337 -13.54 -8.14 3.43
CA GLU A 337 -14.14 -9.47 3.61
C GLU A 337 -13.72 -10.41 2.48
N LYS A 338 -13.93 -10.00 1.23
CA LYS A 338 -13.51 -10.80 0.06
C LYS A 338 -12.00 -11.09 0.05
N ARG A 339 -11.18 -10.16 0.52
CA ARG A 339 -9.72 -10.34 0.57
C ARG A 339 -9.32 -11.32 1.68
N ILE A 340 -10.00 -11.29 2.82
CA ILE A 340 -9.83 -12.23 3.93
C ILE A 340 -10.22 -13.64 3.47
N ASP A 341 -11.38 -13.79 2.82
CA ASP A 341 -11.83 -15.08 2.28
C ASP A 341 -10.83 -15.66 1.27
N GLN A 342 -10.32 -14.82 0.36
CA GLN A 342 -9.28 -15.24 -0.59
C GLN A 342 -8.00 -15.65 0.13
N ALA A 343 -7.58 -14.93 1.17
CA ALA A 343 -6.37 -15.26 1.93
C ALA A 343 -6.52 -16.58 2.70
N HIS A 344 -7.70 -16.86 3.27
CA HIS A 344 -8.03 -18.18 3.86
C HIS A 344 -7.92 -19.29 2.82
N ALA A 345 -8.56 -19.12 1.65
CA ALA A 345 -8.49 -20.11 0.57
C ALA A 345 -7.06 -20.32 0.05
N ASP A 346 -6.28 -19.26 -0.07
CA ASP A 346 -4.87 -19.33 -0.49
C ASP A 346 -4.01 -20.07 0.54
N LEU A 347 -4.22 -19.82 1.84
CA LEU A 347 -3.54 -20.52 2.94
C LEU A 347 -3.87 -22.02 2.93
N GLU A 348 -5.14 -22.38 2.79
CA GLU A 348 -5.56 -23.78 2.67
C GLU A 348 -4.94 -24.44 1.44
N SER A 349 -4.96 -23.76 0.29
CA SER A 349 -4.32 -24.28 -0.92
C SER A 349 -2.81 -24.44 -0.75
N GLN A 350 -2.14 -23.54 -0.01
CA GLN A 350 -0.71 -23.66 0.25
C GLN A 350 -0.43 -24.86 1.14
N ARG A 351 -1.15 -25.00 2.26
CA ARG A 351 -1.03 -26.16 3.17
C ARG A 351 -1.16 -27.48 2.42
N ALA A 352 -2.13 -27.60 1.52
CA ALA A 352 -2.32 -28.80 0.67
C ALA A 352 -1.16 -29.06 -0.33
N LYS A 353 -0.34 -28.05 -0.63
CA LYS A 353 0.79 -28.12 -1.58
C LYS A 353 2.15 -28.19 -0.87
N LYS A 354 2.20 -28.41 0.45
CA LYS A 354 3.43 -28.40 1.24
C LYS A 354 4.51 -29.32 0.67
N ASP A 355 4.17 -30.60 0.44
CA ASP A 355 5.14 -31.58 -0.07
C ASP A 355 5.65 -31.23 -1.47
N ASN A 356 4.75 -30.75 -2.34
CA ASN A 356 5.13 -30.29 -3.68
C ASN A 356 6.10 -29.11 -3.63
N PHE A 357 5.85 -28.15 -2.72
CA PHE A 357 6.76 -27.02 -2.51
C PHE A 357 8.14 -27.49 -2.02
N VAL A 358 8.16 -28.34 -0.99
CA VAL A 358 9.41 -28.85 -0.40
C VAL A 358 10.22 -29.62 -1.44
N ASN A 359 9.60 -30.55 -2.15
CA ASN A 359 10.28 -31.36 -3.18
C ASN A 359 10.81 -30.47 -4.32
N HIS A 360 9.96 -29.58 -4.87
CA HIS A 360 10.40 -28.68 -5.94
C HIS A 360 11.55 -27.76 -5.49
N ARG A 361 11.50 -27.24 -4.26
CA ARG A 361 12.58 -26.39 -3.73
C ARG A 361 13.85 -27.18 -3.46
N PHE A 362 13.72 -28.39 -2.93
CA PHE A 362 14.82 -29.31 -2.71
C PHE A 362 15.55 -29.60 -4.02
N ASP A 363 14.82 -30.04 -5.06
CA ASP A 363 15.39 -30.34 -6.39
C ASP A 363 16.13 -29.14 -6.99
N ASN A 364 15.56 -27.93 -6.86
CA ASN A 364 16.20 -26.71 -7.35
C ASN A 364 17.50 -26.36 -6.62
N LEU A 365 17.57 -26.62 -5.31
CA LEU A 365 18.73 -26.30 -4.49
C LEU A 365 19.85 -27.32 -4.64
N THR A 366 19.52 -28.58 -4.89
CA THR A 366 20.49 -29.68 -5.05
C THR A 366 20.91 -29.88 -6.51
N ARG A 367 20.20 -29.29 -7.48
CA ARG A 367 20.57 -29.37 -8.90
C ARG A 367 22.01 -28.94 -9.13
N PRO A 368 22.82 -29.74 -9.84
CA PRO A 368 24.18 -29.37 -10.20
C PRO A 368 24.16 -28.13 -11.10
N ASP A 369 25.13 -27.24 -10.91
CA ASP A 369 25.25 -26.03 -11.72
C ASP A 369 25.52 -26.45 -13.17
N LYS A 370 24.77 -25.87 -14.12
CA LYS A 370 25.02 -26.10 -15.55
C LYS A 370 26.41 -25.54 -15.87
N LYS A 371 27.34 -26.42 -16.27
CA LYS A 371 28.69 -26.05 -16.69
C LYS A 371 28.67 -25.22 -17.97
#